data_AF-A0A094D5T8-F1
#
_entry.id   AF-A0A094D5T8-F1
#
_cell.length_a   1.000
_cell.length_b   1.000
_cell.length_c   1.000
_cell.angle_alpha   90.00
_cell.angle_beta   90.00
_cell.angle_gamma   90.00
#
_symmetry.space_group_name_H-M   'P 1'
#
loop_
_entity.id
_entity.type
_entity.pdbx_description
1 polymer ?
#
loop_
_entity_poly.entity_id
_entity_poly.type
_entity_poly.pdbx_seq_one_letter_code
_entity_poly.pdbx_strand_id
1 'polypeptide(L)'
;MSPSRNESPEAHEERGEENGARHPQESNGVGFNSRPTQNGRETALLARDATNSLAVIGDLDDTDIVLLLTPLVPQVSGDPDDTSDPFECFGRALESRHHRIRHRPYENSSGITGTTRQFIRQSNVIILVLANSDAAGQTPQINVEHAHVTVATAGDDKRVIIVVVDSSSESWRRLDDFPTVIQAADYSRASLERAVSVIFREF
;
A
#
# COMPACT_ATOMS: atom_id res chain seq x y z
N MET A 1 -36.60 48.87 47.74
CA MET A 1 -37.50 49.50 46.76
C MET A 1 -36.83 49.41 45.39
N SER A 2 -37.35 48.58 44.49
CA SER A 2 -37.18 48.75 43.02
C SER A 2 -38.24 49.78 42.54
N PRO A 3 -38.39 50.16 41.25
CA PRO A 3 -37.64 49.82 40.02
C PRO A 3 -37.44 51.04 39.05
N SER A 4 -36.83 50.81 37.87
CA SER A 4 -37.11 51.54 36.61
C SER A 4 -36.66 50.64 35.44
N ARG A 5 -37.60 50.11 34.63
CA ARG A 5 -38.05 50.56 33.28
C ARG A 5 -36.95 50.57 32.22
N ASN A 6 -37.15 50.22 30.95
CA ASN A 6 -38.09 49.38 30.18
C ASN A 6 -37.51 49.42 28.73
N GLU A 7 -37.82 48.39 27.95
CA GLU A 7 -38.01 48.40 26.47
C GLU A 7 -36.83 48.58 25.49
N SER A 8 -36.69 47.57 24.62
CA SER A 8 -36.08 47.59 23.27
C SER A 8 -36.95 48.38 22.26
N PRO A 9 -36.45 48.71 21.05
CA PRO A 9 -36.71 47.86 19.87
C PRO A 9 -35.64 47.86 18.74
N GLU A 10 -35.91 47.03 17.73
CA GLU A 10 -35.17 46.67 16.50
C GLU A 10 -35.03 47.79 15.45
N ALA A 11 -34.03 47.69 14.54
CA ALA A 11 -34.20 47.62 13.06
C ALA A 11 -32.95 48.04 12.22
N HIS A 12 -32.67 47.23 11.18
CA HIS A 12 -32.18 47.51 9.80
C HIS A 12 -30.79 48.16 9.54
N GLU A 13 -29.85 47.41 8.95
CA GLU A 13 -29.43 47.36 7.53
C GLU A 13 -28.47 48.47 7.09
N GLU A 14 -27.23 48.11 6.70
CA GLU A 14 -26.63 48.71 5.50
C GLU A 14 -25.59 47.80 4.84
N ARG A 15 -25.58 47.92 3.52
CA ARG A 15 -25.01 47.13 2.44
C ARG A 15 -23.61 47.63 2.09
N GLY A 16 -22.71 46.73 1.68
CA GLY A 16 -21.43 47.10 1.06
C GLY A 16 -21.08 46.11 -0.05
N GLU A 17 -21.26 46.54 -1.30
CA GLU A 17 -20.73 45.90 -2.53
C GLU A 17 -19.44 46.60 -2.96
N GLU A 18 -18.75 46.00 -3.96
CA GLU A 18 -17.56 46.45 -4.72
C GLU A 18 -16.19 46.10 -4.12
N ASN A 19 -15.18 45.59 -4.82
CA ASN A 19 -14.92 45.39 -6.26
C ASN A 19 -13.65 44.53 -6.44
N GLY A 20 -13.49 43.87 -7.60
CA GLY A 20 -12.17 43.82 -8.28
C GLY A 20 -11.43 42.47 -8.37
N ALA A 21 -11.47 41.90 -9.57
CA ALA A 21 -10.77 40.71 -10.05
C ALA A 21 -9.24 40.65 -9.85
N ARG A 22 -8.70 39.43 -9.75
CA ARG A 22 -7.55 38.90 -10.55
C ARG A 22 -7.25 37.43 -10.20
N HIS A 23 -7.38 36.55 -11.19
CA HIS A 23 -6.66 35.27 -11.25
C HIS A 23 -5.14 35.53 -11.32
N PRO A 24 -4.31 34.62 -10.79
CA PRO A 24 -3.61 33.71 -11.69
C PRO A 24 -3.61 32.24 -11.24
N GLN A 25 -3.31 31.42 -12.25
CA GLN A 25 -3.25 29.97 -12.35
C GLN A 25 -2.18 29.27 -11.49
N GLU A 26 -2.53 28.03 -11.14
CA GLU A 26 -1.71 26.79 -11.12
C GLU A 26 -0.66 26.56 -10.02
N SER A 27 -0.93 25.55 -9.20
CA SER A 27 0.01 24.47 -8.93
C SER A 27 -0.76 23.15 -8.82
N ASN A 28 -0.51 22.26 -9.78
CA ASN A 28 -1.10 20.93 -9.92
C ASN A 28 -0.58 19.99 -8.83
N GLY A 29 -1.29 19.90 -7.70
CA GLY A 29 -1.25 18.74 -6.83
C GLY A 29 -2.27 17.73 -7.33
N VAL A 30 -1.82 16.73 -8.09
CA VAL A 30 -2.72 15.74 -8.69
C VAL A 30 -3.20 14.76 -7.61
N GLY A 31 -4.29 15.12 -6.93
CA GLY A 31 -5.08 14.21 -6.10
C GLY A 31 -6.06 13.45 -6.96
N PHE A 32 -5.76 12.21 -7.31
CA PHE A 32 -6.67 11.37 -8.08
C PHE A 32 -7.72 10.71 -7.17
N ASN A 33 -8.81 11.41 -6.92
CA ASN A 33 -10.06 10.80 -6.43
C ASN A 33 -10.95 10.49 -7.64
N SER A 34 -11.15 9.21 -7.94
CA SER A 34 -12.24 8.76 -8.82
C SER A 34 -12.80 7.42 -8.34
N ARG A 35 -14.10 7.44 -8.01
CA ARG A 35 -14.89 6.33 -7.46
C ARG A 35 -15.55 5.50 -8.56
N PRO A 36 -15.66 4.18 -8.36
CA PRO A 36 -16.84 3.42 -8.74
C PRO A 36 -17.62 2.97 -7.49
N THR A 37 -18.93 3.21 -7.51
CA THR A 37 -19.87 2.80 -6.47
C THR A 37 -20.20 1.31 -6.55
N GLN A 38 -19.83 0.55 -5.52
CA GLN A 38 -20.64 -0.55 -4.97
C GLN A 38 -20.32 -0.72 -3.48
N ASN A 39 -21.38 -0.71 -2.66
CA ASN A 39 -21.43 -0.78 -1.20
C ASN A 39 -20.18 -1.31 -0.45
N GLY A 40 -19.59 -0.44 0.40
CA GLY A 40 -19.32 -0.87 1.78
C GLY A 40 -17.89 -0.92 2.32
N ARG A 41 -16.88 -0.39 1.63
CA ARG A 41 -15.63 0.21 2.15
C ARG A 41 -14.76 0.44 0.94
N GLU A 42 -14.51 1.70 0.61
CA GLU A 42 -13.47 2.05 -0.35
C GLU A 42 -12.17 1.48 0.23
N THR A 43 -11.66 0.39 -0.34
CA THR A 43 -10.39 -0.22 0.08
C THR A 43 -9.31 0.77 -0.33
N ALA A 44 -9.06 1.75 0.54
CA ALA A 44 -8.06 2.78 0.32
C ALA A 44 -6.72 2.08 0.07
N LEU A 45 -6.18 2.29 -1.13
CA LEU A 45 -4.88 1.78 -1.53
C LEU A 45 -3.98 3.00 -1.69
N LEU A 46 -2.86 3.01 -0.97
CA LEU A 46 -1.82 4.02 -1.14
C LEU A 46 -0.69 3.43 -1.98
N ALA A 47 -0.15 4.23 -2.88
CA ALA A 47 0.99 3.86 -3.69
C ALA A 47 2.00 5.00 -3.75
N ARG A 48 3.27 4.65 -3.63
CA ARG A 48 4.42 5.51 -3.83
C ARG A 48 5.30 4.81 -4.86
N ASP A 49 5.73 5.55 -5.87
CA ASP A 49 6.59 5.03 -6.92
C ASP A 49 7.60 6.11 -7.37
N ALA A 50 8.51 6.49 -6.48
CA ALA A 50 9.45 7.58 -6.69
C ALA A 50 10.46 7.29 -7.82
N THR A 51 10.70 6.02 -8.14
CA THR A 51 11.65 5.57 -9.17
C THR A 51 10.96 5.11 -10.46
N ASN A 52 9.64 5.30 -10.59
CA ASN A 52 8.85 4.83 -11.74
C ASN A 52 9.01 3.32 -11.99
N SER A 53 9.21 2.53 -10.93
CA SER A 53 9.43 1.09 -10.99
C SER A 53 8.18 0.33 -11.44
N LEU A 54 6.98 0.85 -11.15
CA LEU A 54 5.72 0.22 -11.58
C LEU A 54 5.54 0.28 -13.11
N ALA A 55 6.11 1.28 -13.78
CA ALA A 55 6.08 1.34 -15.25
C ALA A 55 6.81 0.15 -15.85
N VAL A 56 7.97 -0.16 -15.29
CA VAL A 56 8.88 -1.16 -15.85
C VAL A 56 8.35 -2.57 -15.65
N ILE A 57 7.53 -2.82 -14.63
CA ILE A 57 6.88 -4.13 -14.49
C ILE A 57 5.85 -4.37 -15.60
N GLY A 58 5.21 -3.32 -16.10
CA GLY A 58 4.35 -3.43 -17.28
C GLY A 58 5.09 -3.84 -18.55
N ASP A 59 6.41 -3.60 -18.60
CA ASP A 59 7.27 -3.81 -19.78
C ASP A 59 8.26 -4.99 -19.58
N LEU A 60 7.98 -5.94 -18.69
CA LEU A 60 8.87 -7.07 -18.43
C LEU A 60 9.05 -7.97 -19.67
N ASP A 61 10.27 -8.42 -19.90
CA ASP A 61 10.54 -9.44 -20.89
C ASP A 61 9.96 -10.78 -20.43
N ASP A 62 9.55 -11.62 -21.38
CA ASP A 62 9.10 -12.98 -21.10
C ASP A 62 10.12 -13.80 -20.29
N THR A 63 11.42 -13.47 -20.39
CA THR A 63 12.46 -14.16 -19.63
C THR A 63 12.71 -13.60 -18.23
N ASP A 64 12.19 -12.43 -17.90
CA ASP A 64 12.40 -11.82 -16.59
C ASP A 64 11.72 -12.63 -15.49
N ILE A 65 12.41 -12.85 -14.38
CA ILE A 65 11.86 -13.57 -13.23
C ILE A 65 11.39 -12.57 -12.19
N VAL A 66 10.13 -12.67 -11.78
CA VAL A 66 9.56 -11.90 -10.68
C VAL A 66 9.51 -12.80 -9.45
N LEU A 67 10.25 -12.43 -8.40
CA LEU A 67 10.20 -13.11 -7.12
C LEU A 67 9.14 -12.47 -6.24
N LEU A 68 8.11 -13.25 -5.88
CA LEU A 68 7.14 -12.87 -4.88
C LEU A 68 7.53 -13.49 -3.54
N LEU A 69 7.88 -12.66 -2.56
CA LEU A 69 8.18 -13.06 -1.19
C LEU A 69 6.99 -12.70 -0.30
N THR A 70 6.35 -13.70 0.32
CA THR A 70 5.22 -13.48 1.24
C THR A 70 5.52 -13.99 2.64
N PRO A 71 5.06 -13.33 3.70
CA PRO A 71 5.24 -13.85 5.04
C PRO A 71 4.35 -15.09 5.24
N LEU A 72 4.85 -16.08 5.97
CA LEU A 72 4.01 -17.08 6.61
C LEU A 72 3.25 -16.38 7.74
N VAL A 73 1.93 -16.30 7.59
CA VAL A 73 1.03 -15.71 8.59
C VAL A 73 0.21 -16.82 9.27
N PRO A 74 -0.06 -16.71 10.58
CA PRO A 74 -0.97 -17.61 11.26
C PRO A 74 -2.36 -17.58 10.62
N GLN A 75 -3.00 -18.74 10.55
CA GLN A 75 -4.31 -18.90 9.94
C GLN A 75 -5.38 -18.21 10.79
N VAL A 76 -6.21 -17.38 10.14
CA VAL A 76 -7.25 -16.58 10.81
C VAL A 76 -8.56 -17.36 10.96
N SER A 77 -8.76 -18.43 10.17
CA SER A 77 -10.03 -19.16 10.06
C SER A 77 -10.44 -19.92 11.33
N GLY A 78 -9.56 -20.05 12.32
CA GLY A 78 -9.82 -20.82 13.54
C GLY A 78 -9.97 -22.32 13.28
N ASP A 79 -9.92 -22.74 12.02
CA ASP A 79 -9.87 -24.11 11.57
C ASP A 79 -8.39 -24.54 11.55
N PRO A 80 -7.99 -25.50 12.41
CA PRO A 80 -6.61 -25.97 12.46
C PRO A 80 -6.18 -26.72 11.18
N ASP A 81 -7.12 -27.16 10.34
CA ASP A 81 -6.85 -27.87 9.09
C ASP A 81 -6.81 -26.94 7.87
N ASP A 82 -7.15 -25.66 8.03
CA ASP A 82 -7.07 -24.67 6.95
C ASP A 82 -5.61 -24.25 6.74
N THR A 83 -4.93 -24.93 5.82
CA THR A 83 -3.55 -24.61 5.43
C THR A 83 -3.48 -23.65 4.24
N SER A 84 -4.55 -22.92 3.94
CA SER A 84 -4.62 -22.08 2.75
C SER A 84 -3.65 -20.91 2.86
N ASP A 85 -2.83 -20.69 1.83
CA ASP A 85 -1.99 -19.49 1.77
C ASP A 85 -2.87 -18.27 1.49
N PRO A 86 -2.98 -17.29 2.41
CA PRO A 86 -3.82 -16.11 2.19
C PRO A 86 -3.34 -15.26 1.01
N PHE A 87 -2.10 -15.44 0.57
CA PHE A 87 -1.54 -14.76 -0.58
C PHE A 87 -1.68 -15.54 -1.89
N GLU A 88 -2.31 -16.72 -1.90
CA GLU A 88 -2.50 -17.50 -3.14
C GLU A 88 -3.20 -16.66 -4.21
N CYS A 89 -4.21 -15.89 -3.85
CA CYS A 89 -4.90 -15.01 -4.79
C CYS A 89 -4.00 -13.90 -5.37
N PHE A 90 -3.07 -13.39 -4.56
CA PHE A 90 -2.08 -12.41 -5.00
C PHE A 90 -1.10 -13.02 -5.99
N GLY A 91 -0.56 -14.20 -5.67
CA GLY A 91 0.32 -14.96 -6.57
C GLY A 91 -0.36 -15.26 -7.91
N ARG A 92 -1.59 -15.79 -7.89
CA ARG A 92 -2.36 -16.10 -9.11
C ARG A 92 -2.64 -14.86 -9.96
N ALA A 93 -2.97 -13.72 -9.33
CA ALA A 93 -3.23 -12.48 -10.05
C ALA A 93 -1.96 -11.90 -10.69
N LEU A 94 -0.79 -12.08 -10.08
CA LEU A 94 0.49 -11.75 -10.71
C LEU A 94 0.80 -12.71 -11.88
N GLU A 95 0.57 -14.02 -11.68
CA GLU A 95 0.79 -15.05 -12.71
C GLU A 95 -0.08 -14.86 -13.96
N SER A 96 -1.27 -14.28 -13.81
CA SER A 96 -2.14 -13.97 -14.95
C SER A 96 -1.59 -12.86 -15.85
N ARG A 97 -0.61 -12.09 -15.37
CA ARG A 97 0.00 -10.96 -16.10
C ARG A 97 1.44 -11.24 -16.51
N HIS A 98 2.15 -12.07 -15.74
CA HIS A 98 3.50 -12.50 -16.08
C HIS A 98 3.72 -13.98 -15.77
N HIS A 99 4.21 -14.77 -16.72
CA HIS A 99 4.26 -16.22 -16.57
C HIS A 99 5.44 -16.74 -15.72
N ARG A 100 6.43 -15.88 -15.39
CA ARG A 100 7.62 -16.26 -14.60
C ARG A 100 7.59 -15.69 -13.17
N ILE A 101 6.44 -15.75 -12.52
CA ILE A 101 6.35 -15.52 -11.07
C ILE A 101 6.95 -16.70 -10.32
N ARG A 102 7.79 -16.42 -9.32
CA ARG A 102 8.27 -17.39 -8.34
C ARG A 102 7.78 -16.98 -6.97
N HIS A 103 6.69 -17.60 -6.53
CA HIS A 103 6.14 -17.37 -5.20
C HIS A 103 6.88 -18.20 -4.15
N ARG A 104 7.41 -17.52 -3.12
CA ARG A 104 8.12 -18.14 -2.00
C ARG A 104 7.66 -17.54 -0.68
N PRO A 105 7.17 -18.37 0.26
CA PRO A 105 6.92 -17.90 1.61
C PRO A 105 8.26 -17.69 2.36
N TYR A 106 8.25 -16.80 3.35
CA TYR A 106 9.32 -16.61 4.32
C TYR A 106 8.77 -16.52 5.75
N GLU A 107 9.52 -17.00 6.73
CA GLU A 107 9.14 -16.88 8.13
C GLU A 107 9.48 -15.50 8.69
N ASN A 108 8.53 -14.84 9.34
CA ASN A 108 8.76 -13.53 9.94
C ASN A 108 9.81 -13.55 11.06
N SER A 109 9.96 -14.66 11.78
CA SER A 109 10.94 -14.83 12.87
C SER A 109 12.36 -15.08 12.37
N SER A 110 12.51 -15.83 11.28
CA SER A 110 13.80 -16.24 10.72
C SER A 110 14.36 -15.21 9.73
N GLY A 111 13.48 -14.33 9.23
CA GLY A 111 13.77 -13.24 8.33
C GLY A 111 14.30 -13.66 6.96
N ILE A 112 14.97 -12.73 6.28
CA ILE A 112 15.51 -12.97 4.93
C ILE A 112 16.78 -13.83 5.05
N THR A 113 16.61 -15.15 4.99
CA THR A 113 17.68 -16.14 5.15
C THR A 113 18.64 -16.19 3.96
N GLY A 114 19.77 -16.91 4.09
CA GLY A 114 20.75 -17.09 3.01
C GLY A 114 20.15 -17.64 1.71
N THR A 115 19.20 -18.58 1.82
CA THR A 115 18.47 -19.14 0.68
C THR A 115 17.57 -18.10 0.02
N THR A 116 16.81 -17.33 0.80
CA THR A 116 15.99 -16.22 0.29
C THR A 116 16.85 -15.19 -0.44
N ARG A 117 18.04 -14.87 0.11
CA ARG A 117 19.00 -13.97 -0.54
C ARG A 117 19.50 -14.50 -1.89
N GLN A 118 19.65 -15.82 -2.03
CA GLN A 118 20.02 -16.42 -3.32
C GLN A 118 18.91 -16.24 -4.36
N PHE A 119 17.64 -16.43 -3.97
CA PHE A 119 16.52 -16.19 -4.89
C PHE A 119 16.41 -14.72 -5.29
N ILE A 120 16.62 -13.78 -4.36
CA ILE A 120 16.67 -12.34 -4.65
C ILE A 120 17.71 -12.06 -5.74
N ARG A 121 18.94 -12.57 -5.57
CA ARG A 121 20.01 -12.37 -6.56
C ARG A 121 19.70 -12.96 -7.95
N GLN A 122 18.95 -14.05 -8.00
CA GLN A 122 18.59 -14.76 -9.23
C GLN A 122 17.37 -14.20 -9.97
N SER A 123 16.70 -13.18 -9.43
CA SER A 123 15.45 -12.64 -9.98
C SER A 123 15.65 -11.25 -10.54
N ASN A 124 14.82 -10.81 -11.48
CA ASN A 124 14.92 -9.52 -12.15
C ASN A 124 14.17 -8.43 -11.36
N VAL A 125 13.04 -8.83 -10.79
CA VAL A 125 12.18 -7.99 -9.94
C VAL A 125 11.84 -8.74 -8.66
N ILE A 126 11.76 -8.02 -7.55
CA ILE A 126 11.37 -8.54 -6.26
C ILE A 126 10.13 -7.80 -5.78
N ILE A 127 9.08 -8.56 -5.48
CA ILE A 127 7.90 -8.09 -4.77
C ILE A 127 7.99 -8.67 -3.35
N LEU A 128 8.32 -7.83 -2.38
CA LEU A 128 8.35 -8.20 -0.98
C LEU A 128 7.03 -7.79 -0.33
N VAL A 129 6.27 -8.76 0.17
CA VAL A 129 5.11 -8.48 0.99
C VAL A 129 5.55 -8.39 2.45
N LEU A 130 5.17 -7.31 3.13
CA LEU A 130 5.26 -7.15 4.56
C LEU A 130 3.87 -7.21 5.14
N ALA A 131 3.69 -8.01 6.18
CA ALA A 131 2.43 -8.10 6.88
C ALA A 131 2.69 -8.24 8.37
N ASN A 132 1.67 -7.91 9.17
CA ASN A 132 1.78 -7.92 10.61
C ASN A 132 2.15 -9.31 11.12
N SER A 133 3.23 -9.38 11.91
CA SER A 133 3.59 -10.58 12.66
C SER A 133 2.85 -10.55 13.99
N ASP A 134 1.92 -11.48 14.19
CA ASP A 134 1.31 -11.71 15.51
C ASP A 134 2.34 -12.32 16.46
N ALA A 135 3.26 -11.49 16.96
CA ALA A 135 4.03 -11.83 18.14
C ALA A 135 3.12 -11.59 19.35
N ALA A 136 2.54 -12.67 19.87
CA ALA A 136 1.60 -12.66 21.00
C ALA A 136 2.00 -11.64 22.09
N GLY A 137 1.18 -10.60 22.27
CA GLY A 137 1.35 -9.58 23.32
C GLY A 137 2.04 -8.28 22.91
N GLN A 138 2.47 -8.11 21.65
CA GLN A 138 2.92 -6.82 21.12
C GLN A 138 1.92 -6.24 20.11
N THR A 139 1.91 -4.91 19.97
CA THR A 139 1.18 -4.25 18.86
C THR A 139 1.72 -4.83 17.56
N PRO A 140 0.85 -5.40 16.69
CA PRO A 140 1.29 -5.98 15.43
C PRO A 140 2.04 -4.93 14.62
N GLN A 141 3.26 -5.25 14.20
CA GLN A 141 4.14 -4.33 13.50
C GLN A 141 4.80 -5.04 12.33
N ILE A 142 4.88 -4.33 11.21
CA ILE A 142 5.67 -4.76 10.06
C ILE A 142 7.16 -4.80 10.42
N ASN A 143 7.85 -5.83 9.94
CA ASN A 143 9.29 -5.94 10.13
C ASN A 143 10.03 -5.23 8.99
N VAL A 144 10.32 -3.94 9.20
CA VAL A 144 11.00 -3.07 8.21
C VAL A 144 12.42 -3.56 7.87
N GLU A 145 13.07 -4.31 8.78
CA GLU A 145 14.40 -4.88 8.53
C GLU A 145 14.40 -5.82 7.31
N HIS A 146 13.29 -6.54 7.08
CA HIS A 146 13.17 -7.39 5.90
C HIS A 146 13.24 -6.60 4.59
N ALA A 147 12.69 -5.38 4.56
CA ALA A 147 12.78 -4.50 3.42
C ALA A 147 14.22 -4.01 3.19
N HIS A 148 14.90 -3.55 4.25
CA HIS A 148 16.31 -3.13 4.16
C HIS A 148 17.21 -4.26 3.65
N VAL A 149 17.10 -5.46 4.23
CA VAL A 149 17.90 -6.62 3.82
C VAL A 149 17.58 -7.01 2.37
N THR A 150 16.31 -6.94 1.96
CA THR A 150 15.90 -7.27 0.59
C THR A 150 16.49 -6.28 -0.41
N VAL A 151 16.38 -4.98 -0.17
CA VAL A 151 16.97 -3.93 -1.02
C VAL A 151 18.49 -4.08 -1.08
N ALA A 152 19.15 -4.22 0.07
CA ALA A 152 20.61 -4.41 0.11
C ALA A 152 21.07 -5.68 -0.62
N THR A 153 20.27 -6.76 -0.58
CA THR A 153 20.59 -8.01 -1.28
C THR A 153 20.32 -7.91 -2.78
N ALA A 154 19.31 -7.15 -3.18
CA ALA A 154 18.94 -6.95 -4.58
C ALA A 154 20.02 -6.13 -5.33
N GLY A 155 20.58 -5.12 -4.66
CA GLY A 155 21.51 -4.16 -5.25
C GLY A 155 20.78 -3.17 -6.17
N ASP A 156 21.54 -2.27 -6.79
CA ASP A 156 20.98 -1.14 -7.54
C ASP A 156 20.41 -1.53 -8.92
N ASP A 157 20.78 -2.70 -9.43
CA ASP A 157 20.38 -3.17 -10.76
C ASP A 157 18.97 -3.78 -10.81
N LYS A 158 18.37 -4.04 -9.64
CA LYS A 158 17.09 -4.75 -9.50
C LYS A 158 16.03 -3.87 -8.88
N ARG A 159 14.78 -4.09 -9.30
CA ARG A 159 13.62 -3.38 -8.75
C ARG A 159 13.08 -4.14 -7.57
N VAL A 160 12.86 -3.42 -6.46
CA VAL A 160 12.20 -3.95 -5.27
C VAL A 160 10.93 -3.15 -5.04
N ILE A 161 9.79 -3.85 -5.02
CA ILE A 161 8.49 -3.31 -4.64
C ILE A 161 8.13 -3.87 -3.28
N ILE A 162 7.80 -2.97 -2.36
CA ILE A 162 7.30 -3.37 -1.06
C ILE A 162 5.78 -3.26 -1.09
N VAL A 163 5.10 -4.36 -0.82
CA VAL A 163 3.66 -4.38 -0.61
C VAL A 163 3.42 -4.56 0.88
N VAL A 164 2.81 -3.59 1.54
CA VAL A 164 2.44 -3.70 2.95
C VAL A 164 0.95 -4.03 3.07
N VAL A 165 0.63 -5.13 3.75
CA VAL A 165 -0.75 -5.55 4.04
C VAL A 165 -1.09 -5.16 5.47
N ASP A 166 -1.43 -3.88 5.62
CA ASP A 166 -1.82 -3.26 6.88
C ASP A 166 -2.44 -1.88 6.57
N SER A 167 -3.60 -1.58 7.13
CA SER A 167 -4.26 -0.28 6.99
C SER A 167 -3.67 0.85 7.84
N SER A 168 -2.71 0.54 8.73
CA SER A 168 -2.11 1.52 9.64
C SER A 168 -1.27 2.59 8.93
N SER A 169 -1.50 3.87 9.27
CA SER A 169 -0.65 4.98 8.80
C SER A 169 0.78 4.89 9.32
N GLU A 170 0.99 4.25 10.47
CA GLU A 170 2.33 4.05 11.04
C GLU A 170 3.16 3.08 10.20
N SER A 171 2.53 2.01 9.70
CA SER A 171 3.19 1.05 8.81
C SER A 171 3.57 1.70 7.48
N TRP A 172 2.75 2.61 6.96
CA TRP A 172 3.11 3.42 5.79
C TRP A 172 4.31 4.33 6.04
N ARG A 173 4.29 5.12 7.14
CA ARG A 173 5.38 6.05 7.51
C ARG A 173 6.72 5.37 7.74
N ARG A 174 6.70 4.17 8.32
CA ARG A 174 7.91 3.37 8.56
C ARG A 174 8.62 2.92 7.29
N LEU A 175 7.94 2.99 6.14
CA LEU A 175 8.50 2.65 4.84
C LEU A 175 8.89 3.91 4.03
N ASP A 176 9.06 5.06 4.70
CA ASP A 176 9.34 6.32 4.02
C ASP A 176 10.64 6.32 3.20
N ASP A 177 11.63 5.53 3.64
CA ASP A 177 12.94 5.41 3.00
C ASP A 177 12.92 4.56 1.72
N PHE A 178 11.80 3.90 1.42
CA PHE A 178 11.70 3.03 0.25
C PHE A 178 10.99 3.73 -0.93
N PRO A 179 11.56 3.63 -2.15
CA PRO A 179 11.07 4.40 -3.29
C PRO A 179 9.74 3.89 -3.84
N THR A 180 9.51 2.58 -3.80
CA THR A 180 8.31 1.95 -4.37
C THR A 180 7.59 1.09 -3.33
N VAL A 181 6.46 1.60 -2.85
CA VAL A 181 5.65 1.00 -1.77
C VAL A 181 4.18 1.03 -2.15
N ILE A 182 3.47 -0.08 -1.96
CA ILE A 182 2.02 -0.19 -2.13
C ILE A 182 1.42 -0.65 -0.80
N GLN A 183 0.40 0.04 -0.31
CA GLN A 183 -0.34 -0.34 0.89
C GLN A 183 -1.69 -0.94 0.50
N ALA A 184 -1.85 -2.22 0.78
CA ALA A 184 -3.13 -2.91 0.73
C ALA A 184 -3.83 -2.80 2.10
N ALA A 185 -5.15 -2.66 2.07
CA ALA A 185 -5.94 -2.48 3.30
C ALA A 185 -5.94 -3.74 4.19
N ASP A 186 -5.99 -4.93 3.58
CA ASP A 186 -6.09 -6.22 4.24
C ASP A 186 -5.73 -7.37 3.29
N TYR A 187 -5.83 -8.60 3.79
CA TYR A 187 -5.58 -9.84 3.04
C TYR A 187 -6.74 -10.27 2.14
N SER A 188 -7.80 -9.45 2.00
CA SER A 188 -8.91 -9.84 1.14
C SER A 188 -8.45 -9.94 -0.31
N ARG A 189 -9.07 -10.87 -1.06
CA ARG A 189 -8.81 -11.03 -2.49
C ARG A 189 -8.93 -9.70 -3.24
N ALA A 190 -9.96 -8.92 -2.94
CA ALA A 190 -10.19 -7.62 -3.58
C ALA A 190 -9.03 -6.63 -3.31
N SER A 191 -8.54 -6.55 -2.07
CA SER A 191 -7.39 -5.69 -1.73
C SER A 191 -6.11 -6.12 -2.46
N LEU A 192 -5.83 -7.42 -2.49
CA LEU A 192 -4.62 -7.96 -3.10
C LEU A 192 -4.65 -7.88 -4.65
N GLU A 193 -5.78 -8.19 -5.29
CA GLU A 193 -5.95 -8.03 -6.74
C GLU A 193 -5.88 -6.56 -7.17
N ARG A 194 -6.36 -5.64 -6.32
CA ARG A 194 -6.20 -4.20 -6.56
C ARG A 194 -4.74 -3.77 -6.46
N ALA A 195 -3.96 -4.33 -5.53
CA ALA A 195 -2.52 -4.10 -5.48
C ALA A 195 -1.82 -4.60 -6.74
N VAL A 196 -2.22 -5.75 -7.30
CA VAL A 196 -1.71 -6.22 -8.59
C VAL A 196 -2.05 -5.26 -9.72
N SER A 197 -3.29 -4.76 -9.78
CA SER A 197 -3.70 -3.79 -10.81
C SER A 197 -2.84 -2.54 -10.77
N VAL A 198 -2.44 -2.07 -9.58
CA VAL A 198 -1.51 -0.95 -9.40
C VAL A 198 -0.09 -1.30 -9.84
N ILE A 199 0.39 -2.51 -9.51
CA ILE A 199 1.71 -3.00 -9.94
C ILE A 199 1.86 -2.95 -11.46
N PHE A 200 0.81 -3.31 -12.20
CA PHE A 200 0.77 -3.34 -13.66
C PHE A 200 0.14 -2.10 -14.31
N ARG A 201 -0.21 -1.08 -13.51
CA ARG A 201 -0.83 0.19 -13.96
C ARG A 201 -2.13 0.03 -14.76
N GLU A 202 -2.96 -0.89 -14.34
CA GLU A 202 -4.29 -1.16 -14.89
C GLU A 202 -5.34 -0.40 -14.07
N PHE A 203 -5.75 0.78 -14.53
CA PHE A 203 -6.82 1.58 -13.91
C PHE A 203 -7.57 2.43 -14.92
#